data_AF-A0A166S6N3-F1
#
_entry.id   AF-A0A166S6N3-F1
#
_cell.length_a   1.000
_cell.length_b   1.000
_cell.length_c   1.000
_cell.angle_alpha   90.00
_cell.angle_beta   90.00
_cell.angle_gamma   90.00
#
_symmetry.space_group_name_H-M   'P 1'
#
loop_
_entity.id
_entity.type
_entity.pdbx_description
1 polymer ?
#
loop_
_entity_poly.entity_id
_entity_poly.type
_entity_poly.pdbx_seq_one_letter_code
_entity_poly.pdbx_strand_id
1 'polypeptide(L)'
;MAGSLQDWRGFVAQAFEHFGPGGYLEDHDNLYPLKCHDSTLKGDSALFQWSRYMVEATDKLSRPITIVSQIPKILEDVVVAKQKMPASPWAKDLSLRELGNWTQAFLLPGIEGLCLTLFTRILAWKPAKVLVFCANVRKDARNLGIHAC
;
A
#
# COMPACT_ATOMS: atom_id res chain seq x y z
N MET A 1 -1.28 5.78 6.47
CA MET A 1 -1.01 7.21 6.20
C MET A 1 -0.14 7.49 4.98
N ALA A 2 0.61 6.51 4.44
CA ALA A 2 1.48 6.67 3.30
C ALA A 2 0.77 7.33 2.09
N GLY A 3 1.39 8.36 1.51
CA GLY A 3 0.82 9.15 0.41
C GLY A 3 -0.07 10.34 0.79
N SER A 4 -0.47 10.48 2.07
CA SER A 4 -1.28 11.63 2.51
C SER A 4 -0.48 12.87 2.90
N LEU A 5 0.83 12.71 3.18
CA LEU A 5 1.73 13.78 3.62
C LEU A 5 2.90 13.97 2.65
N GLN A 6 3.30 15.24 2.45
CA GLN A 6 4.53 15.60 1.72
C GLN A 6 5.71 15.72 2.69
N ASP A 7 5.50 16.36 3.84
CA ASP A 7 6.52 16.55 4.87
C ASP A 7 6.20 15.73 6.12
N TRP A 8 6.78 14.54 6.18
CA TRP A 8 6.67 13.68 7.34
C TRP A 8 7.46 14.17 8.54
N ARG A 9 8.59 14.87 8.34
CA ARG A 9 9.39 15.38 9.46
C ARG A 9 8.68 16.53 10.15
N GLY A 10 8.14 17.47 9.39
CA GLY A 10 7.33 18.56 9.92
C GLY A 10 6.09 18.06 10.64
N PHE A 11 5.36 17.07 10.07
CA PHE A 11 4.21 16.45 10.72
C PHE A 11 4.58 15.81 12.06
N VAL A 12 5.65 15.03 12.09
CA VAL A 12 6.13 14.37 13.31
C VAL A 12 6.55 15.41 14.35
N ALA A 13 7.34 16.41 13.98
CA ALA A 13 7.75 17.48 14.89
C ALA A 13 6.54 18.20 15.50
N GLN A 14 5.57 18.57 14.67
CA GLN A 14 4.33 19.20 15.12
C GLN A 14 3.54 18.29 16.07
N ALA A 15 3.46 16.99 15.80
CA ALA A 15 2.77 16.06 16.68
C ALA A 15 3.43 16.02 18.07
N PHE A 16 4.76 15.90 18.13
CA PHE A 16 5.51 15.86 19.39
C PHE A 16 5.41 17.16 20.19
N GLU A 17 5.33 18.32 19.55
CA GLU A 17 5.10 19.60 20.25
C GLU A 17 3.78 19.64 21.03
N HIS A 18 2.79 18.85 20.63
CA HIS A 18 1.45 18.84 21.22
C HIS A 18 1.19 17.62 22.11
N PHE A 19 2.17 16.73 22.28
CA PHE A 19 2.01 15.56 23.15
C PHE A 19 2.14 15.95 24.61
N GLY A 20 1.25 15.39 25.44
CA GLY A 20 1.45 15.38 26.88
C GLY A 20 2.59 14.44 27.27
N PRO A 21 3.13 14.55 28.50
CA PRO A 21 4.14 13.63 29.00
C PRO A 21 3.72 12.16 28.83
N GLY A 22 4.57 11.35 28.19
CA GLY A 22 4.31 9.93 27.91
C GLY A 22 3.45 9.65 26.66
N GLY A 23 3.10 10.67 25.87
CA GLY A 23 2.42 10.49 24.59
C GLY A 23 3.29 9.80 23.53
N TYR A 24 2.65 9.08 22.61
CA TYR A 24 3.31 8.41 21.49
C TYR A 24 2.53 8.60 20.19
N LEU A 25 3.25 8.51 19.07
CA LEU A 25 2.68 8.50 17.72
C LEU A 25 2.66 7.06 17.21
N GLU A 26 1.49 6.61 16.75
CA GLU A 26 1.29 5.30 16.14
C GLU A 26 0.96 5.46 14.66
N ASP A 27 1.72 4.79 13.80
CA ASP A 27 1.50 4.74 12.36
C ASP A 27 1.23 3.31 11.90
N HIS A 28 0.08 3.11 11.25
CA HIS A 28 -0.33 1.84 10.66
C HIS A 28 -0.40 2.00 9.14
N ASP A 29 0.52 1.32 8.46
CA ASP A 29 0.67 1.44 7.03
C ASP A 29 1.14 0.17 6.32
N ASN A 30 0.82 0.10 5.03
CA ASN A 30 1.21 -0.98 4.15
C ASN A 30 2.61 -0.74 3.56
N LEU A 31 3.39 -1.80 3.42
CA LEU A 31 4.66 -1.74 2.70
C LEU A 31 4.43 -1.82 1.19
N TYR A 32 5.00 -0.87 0.47
CA TYR A 32 5.01 -0.85 -1.00
C TYR A 32 6.44 -0.94 -1.57
N PRO A 33 6.62 -1.53 -2.76
CA PRO A 33 5.65 -2.32 -3.53
C PRO A 33 5.19 -3.58 -2.77
N LEU A 34 4.09 -4.20 -3.21
CA LEU A 34 3.58 -5.44 -2.60
C LEU A 34 4.65 -6.53 -2.59
N LYS A 35 4.64 -7.36 -1.55
CA LYS A 35 5.60 -8.44 -1.36
C LYS A 35 4.89 -9.78 -1.33
N CYS A 36 5.71 -10.81 -1.32
CA CYS A 36 5.29 -12.20 -1.24
C CYS A 36 6.47 -13.02 -0.73
N HIS A 37 6.19 -14.04 0.08
CA HIS A 37 7.23 -14.88 0.69
C HIS A 37 7.57 -16.14 -0.12
N ASP A 38 6.71 -16.56 -1.06
CA ASP A 38 6.84 -17.82 -1.79
C ASP A 38 6.84 -17.67 -3.32
N SER A 39 7.18 -16.47 -3.80
CA SER A 39 7.35 -16.16 -5.23
C SER A 39 6.09 -16.30 -6.10
N THR A 40 4.92 -16.49 -5.48
CA THR A 40 3.64 -16.57 -6.20
C THR A 40 3.23 -15.22 -6.80
N LEU A 41 3.62 -14.10 -6.18
CA LEU A 41 3.52 -12.76 -6.75
C LEU A 41 4.69 -12.51 -7.72
N LYS A 42 4.45 -12.79 -9.00
CA LYS A 42 5.45 -12.60 -10.05
C LYS A 42 5.59 -11.15 -10.46
N GLY A 43 6.77 -10.78 -10.94
CA GLY A 43 7.06 -9.42 -11.41
C GLY A 43 6.19 -8.96 -12.58
N ASP A 44 5.69 -9.87 -13.40
CA ASP A 44 4.80 -9.60 -14.53
C ASP A 44 3.30 -9.66 -14.17
N SER A 45 2.96 -10.04 -12.93
CA SER A 45 1.57 -10.01 -12.47
C SER A 45 1.03 -8.58 -12.46
N ALA A 46 -0.21 -8.41 -12.89
CA ALA A 46 -0.87 -7.11 -12.91
C ALA A 46 -0.95 -6.51 -11.49
N LEU A 47 -1.17 -7.35 -10.47
CA LEU A 47 -1.19 -6.90 -9.07
C LEU A 47 0.16 -6.33 -8.60
N PHE A 48 1.28 -6.98 -8.94
CA PHE A 48 2.60 -6.44 -8.62
C PHE A 48 2.88 -5.15 -9.40
N GLN A 49 2.62 -5.16 -10.71
CA GLN A 49 2.77 -3.99 -11.57
C GLN A 49 1.94 -2.80 -11.07
N TRP A 50 0.72 -3.05 -10.60
CA TRP A 50 -0.12 -2.02 -9.99
C TRP A 50 0.58 -1.37 -8.81
N SER A 51 1.11 -2.15 -7.88
CA SER A 51 1.82 -1.61 -6.72
C SER A 51 3.06 -0.79 -7.12
N ARG A 52 3.75 -1.18 -8.21
CA ARG A 52 4.88 -0.43 -8.78
C ARG A 52 4.47 0.90 -9.40
N TYR A 53 3.39 0.93 -10.18
CA TYR A 53 2.88 2.17 -10.78
C TYR A 53 2.30 3.12 -9.73
N MET A 54 1.72 2.59 -8.65
CA MET A 54 1.30 3.40 -7.49
C MET A 54 2.51 4.09 -6.85
N VAL A 55 3.62 3.37 -6.64
CA VAL A 55 4.88 3.96 -6.15
C VAL A 55 5.37 5.04 -7.11
N GLU A 56 5.48 4.75 -8.40
CA GLU A 56 5.96 5.72 -9.39
C GLU A 56 5.11 7.01 -9.41
N ALA A 57 3.78 6.86 -9.42
CA ALA A 57 2.88 8.01 -9.47
C ALA A 57 2.95 8.86 -8.19
N THR A 58 3.06 8.22 -7.03
CA THR A 58 3.11 8.91 -5.74
C THR A 58 4.46 9.57 -5.47
N ASP A 59 5.55 8.99 -5.97
CA ASP A 59 6.88 9.61 -5.96
C ASP A 59 6.89 10.90 -6.81
N LYS A 60 6.28 10.88 -8.00
CA LYS A 60 6.13 12.08 -8.86
C LYS A 60 5.30 13.20 -8.20
N LEU A 61 4.44 12.85 -7.24
CA LEU A 61 3.65 13.81 -6.46
C LEU A 61 4.37 14.32 -5.19
N SER A 62 5.62 13.90 -4.97
CA SER A 62 6.37 14.15 -3.73
C SER A 62 5.61 13.65 -2.49
N ARG A 63 4.82 12.58 -2.64
CA ARG A 63 4.01 11.94 -1.59
C ARG A 63 4.29 10.44 -1.57
N PRO A 64 5.55 10.01 -1.34
CA PRO A 64 5.95 8.62 -1.54
C PRO A 64 5.18 7.67 -0.62
N ILE A 65 4.56 6.64 -1.21
CA ILE A 65 3.94 5.55 -0.41
C ILE A 65 4.97 4.56 0.15
N THR A 66 6.24 4.72 -0.21
CA THR A 66 7.38 3.93 0.29
C THR A 66 7.94 4.48 1.61
N ILE A 67 7.40 5.60 2.11
CA ILE A 67 7.89 6.31 3.30
C ILE A 67 7.96 5.43 4.56
N VAL A 68 7.10 4.43 4.68
CA VAL A 68 6.99 3.51 5.82
C VAL A 68 8.34 2.93 6.23
N SER A 69 9.23 2.63 5.27
CA SER A 69 10.57 2.09 5.57
C SER A 69 11.55 3.13 6.15
N GLN A 70 11.19 4.41 6.10
CA GLN A 70 11.97 5.54 6.59
C GLN A 70 11.41 6.14 7.89
N ILE A 71 10.14 5.86 8.24
CA ILE A 71 9.51 6.34 9.47
C ILE A 71 10.36 6.05 10.72
N PRO A 72 10.98 4.85 10.89
CA PRO A 72 11.83 4.59 12.06
C PRO A 72 13.10 5.46 12.15
N LYS A 73 13.45 6.18 11.07
CA LYS A 73 14.56 7.14 11.05
C LYS A 73 14.09 8.59 11.28
N ILE A 74 12.78 8.81 11.33
CA ILE A 74 12.15 10.11 11.53
C ILE A 74 11.66 10.24 12.98
N LEU A 75 11.17 9.13 13.56
CA LEU A 75 10.75 9.05 14.95
C LEU A 75 11.92 8.68 15.88
N GLU A 76 11.80 9.05 17.15
CA GLU A 76 12.68 8.64 18.26
C GLU A 76 12.05 7.49 19.05
N ASP A 77 12.86 6.64 19.68
CA ASP A 77 12.42 5.50 20.52
C ASP A 77 11.34 4.60 19.89
N VAL A 78 11.63 4.13 18.67
CA VAL A 78 10.64 3.46 17.81
C VAL A 78 10.55 1.96 18.07
N VAL A 79 9.32 1.47 18.22
CA VAL A 79 9.00 0.03 18.15
C VAL A 79 8.36 -0.26 16.79
N VAL A 80 8.92 -1.21 16.04
CA VAL A 80 8.40 -1.62 14.73
C VAL A 80 7.82 -3.03 14.82
N ALA A 81 6.50 -3.15 14.65
CA ALA A 81 5.82 -4.43 14.51
C ALA A 81 5.44 -4.67 13.05
N LYS A 82 5.97 -5.74 12.43
CA LYS A 82 5.60 -6.14 11.07
C LYS A 82 4.54 -7.23 11.12
N GLN A 83 3.39 -6.96 10.52
CA GLN A 83 2.29 -7.92 10.41
C GLN A 83 2.06 -8.29 8.94
N LYS A 84 1.61 -9.53 8.70
CA LYS A 84 1.23 -9.98 7.36
C LYS A 84 -0.19 -9.50 7.09
N MET A 85 -0.39 -8.81 5.97
CA MET A 85 -1.68 -8.32 5.52
C MET A 85 -2.03 -8.95 4.17
N PRO A 86 -2.67 -10.14 4.14
CA PRO A 86 -2.98 -10.83 2.89
C PRO A 86 -3.87 -9.96 1.98
N ALA A 87 -3.52 -9.84 0.71
CA ALA A 87 -4.34 -9.11 -0.27
C ALA A 87 -5.61 -9.89 -0.69
N SER A 88 -5.66 -11.19 -0.39
CA SER A 88 -6.77 -12.11 -0.67
C SER A 88 -6.81 -13.21 0.40
N PRO A 89 -7.91 -13.98 0.54
CA PRO A 89 -8.05 -15.01 1.57
C PRO A 89 -7.28 -16.31 1.22
N TRP A 90 -6.02 -16.18 0.79
CA TRP A 90 -5.15 -17.30 0.40
C TRP A 90 -4.54 -18.04 1.60
N ALA A 91 -4.44 -17.37 2.76
CA ALA A 91 -3.80 -17.93 3.94
C ALA A 91 -4.57 -19.14 4.50
N LYS A 92 -3.83 -20.16 4.97
CA LYS A 92 -4.42 -21.33 5.66
C LYS A 92 -4.88 -21.00 7.07
N ASP A 93 -4.15 -20.11 7.75
CA ASP A 93 -4.51 -19.62 9.07
C ASP A 93 -5.86 -18.89 9.02
N LEU A 94 -6.75 -19.20 9.96
CA LEU A 94 -8.15 -18.72 9.92
C LEU A 94 -8.23 -17.20 10.08
N SER A 95 -7.43 -16.63 10.99
CA SER A 95 -7.42 -15.19 11.25
C SER A 95 -6.84 -14.41 10.08
N LEU A 96 -5.73 -14.88 9.50
CA LEU A 96 -5.17 -14.27 8.29
C LEU A 96 -6.08 -14.41 7.07
N ARG A 97 -6.82 -15.52 6.97
CA ARG A 97 -7.79 -15.73 5.88
C ARG A 97 -8.96 -14.76 5.99
N GLU A 98 -9.48 -14.55 7.20
CA GLU A 98 -10.52 -13.56 7.46
C GLU A 98 -10.02 -12.15 7.14
N LEU A 99 -8.81 -11.79 7.59
CA LEU A 99 -8.18 -10.52 7.25
C LEU A 99 -8.04 -10.35 5.73
N GLY A 100 -7.65 -11.41 5.02
CA GLY A 100 -7.58 -11.41 3.55
C GLY A 100 -8.92 -11.18 2.85
N ASN A 101 -10.04 -11.64 3.43
CA ASN A 101 -11.37 -11.31 2.93
C ASN A 101 -11.65 -9.80 3.05
N TRP A 102 -11.35 -9.21 4.21
CA TRP A 102 -11.53 -7.78 4.45
C TRP A 102 -10.64 -6.92 3.55
N THR A 103 -9.36 -7.26 3.43
CA THR A 103 -8.42 -6.56 2.54
C THR A 103 -8.90 -6.62 1.10
N GLN A 104 -9.34 -7.78 0.62
CA GLN A 104 -9.83 -7.93 -0.75
C GLN A 104 -11.12 -7.13 -0.98
N ALA A 105 -12.06 -7.17 -0.03
CA ALA A 105 -13.31 -6.43 -0.10
C ALA A 105 -13.08 -4.91 -0.17
N PHE A 106 -12.05 -4.41 0.52
CA PHE A 106 -11.62 -3.01 0.41
C PHE A 106 -10.88 -2.71 -0.90
N LEU A 107 -9.96 -3.58 -1.30
CA LEU A 107 -9.07 -3.36 -2.44
C LEU A 107 -9.83 -3.36 -3.78
N LEU A 108 -10.70 -4.36 -4.01
CA LEU A 108 -11.39 -4.56 -5.29
C LEU A 108 -12.17 -3.34 -5.81
N PRO A 109 -13.03 -2.66 -5.00
CA PRO A 109 -13.70 -1.45 -5.44
C PRO A 109 -12.75 -0.25 -5.52
N GLY A 110 -11.70 -0.19 -4.70
CA GLY A 110 -10.77 0.93 -4.63
C GLY A 110 -9.77 1.02 -5.79
N ILE A 111 -9.40 -0.11 -6.41
CA ILE A 111 -8.38 -0.17 -7.48
C ILE A 111 -8.63 0.87 -8.57
N GLU A 112 -9.85 0.94 -9.10
CA GLU A 112 -10.14 1.78 -10.26
C GLU A 112 -10.09 3.28 -9.93
N GLY A 113 -10.66 3.68 -8.80
CA GLY A 113 -10.65 5.08 -8.36
C GLY A 113 -9.23 5.62 -8.15
N LEU A 114 -8.38 4.81 -7.50
CA LEU A 114 -6.96 5.15 -7.29
C LEU A 114 -6.22 5.26 -8.63
N CYS A 115 -6.40 4.27 -9.52
CA CYS A 115 -5.68 4.22 -10.79
C CYS A 115 -6.12 5.32 -11.75
N LEU A 116 -7.42 5.65 -11.84
CA LEU A 116 -7.90 6.66 -12.78
C LEU A 116 -7.23 8.02 -12.51
N THR A 117 -7.15 8.45 -11.25
CA THR A 117 -6.51 9.74 -10.94
C THR A 117 -5.01 9.68 -11.14
N LEU A 118 -4.33 8.71 -10.51
CA LEU A 118 -2.87 8.65 -10.51
C LEU A 118 -2.32 8.33 -11.91
N PHE A 119 -2.91 7.37 -12.62
CA PHE A 119 -2.32 6.88 -13.85
C PHE A 119 -2.65 7.78 -15.04
N THR A 120 -3.82 8.44 -15.06
CA THR A 120 -4.13 9.38 -16.15
C THR A 120 -3.42 10.72 -15.96
N ARG A 121 -3.49 11.32 -14.75
CA ARG A 121 -2.97 12.68 -14.53
C ARG A 121 -1.46 12.70 -14.32
N ILE A 122 -0.89 11.67 -13.68
CA ILE A 122 0.54 11.66 -13.29
C ILE A 122 1.38 10.78 -14.20
N LEU A 123 0.86 9.61 -14.61
CA LEU A 123 1.56 8.71 -15.52
C LEU A 123 1.17 8.91 -17.00
N ALA A 124 0.24 9.83 -17.31
CA ALA A 124 -0.22 10.14 -18.66
C ALA A 124 -0.80 8.95 -19.44
N TRP A 125 -1.38 7.96 -18.75
CA TRP A 125 -2.05 6.84 -19.40
C TRP A 125 -3.41 7.27 -19.96
N LYS A 126 -3.78 6.70 -21.12
CA LYS A 126 -5.14 6.86 -21.65
C LYS A 126 -6.15 6.16 -20.72
N PRO A 127 -7.32 6.75 -20.42
CA PRO A 127 -8.32 6.15 -19.53
C PRO A 127 -8.70 4.71 -19.91
N ALA A 128 -8.88 4.42 -21.20
CA ALA A 128 -9.18 3.07 -21.68
C ALA A 128 -8.11 2.04 -21.29
N LYS A 129 -6.82 2.42 -21.36
CA LYS A 129 -5.71 1.56 -20.92
C LYS A 129 -5.79 1.30 -19.42
N VAL A 130 -6.13 2.32 -18.62
CA VAL A 130 -6.28 2.19 -17.16
C VAL A 130 -7.38 1.21 -16.82
N LEU A 131 -8.57 1.32 -17.44
CA LEU A 131 -9.70 0.42 -17.17
C LEU A 131 -9.36 -1.05 -17.48
N VAL A 132 -8.71 -1.30 -18.61
CA VAL A 132 -8.24 -2.65 -18.98
C VAL A 132 -7.22 -3.17 -17.97
N PHE A 133 -6.27 -2.32 -17.56
CA PHE A 133 -5.29 -2.69 -16.55
C PHE A 133 -5.96 -3.01 -15.20
N CYS A 134 -6.88 -2.18 -14.72
CA CYS A 134 -7.65 -2.42 -13.49
C CYS A 134 -8.43 -3.73 -13.52
N ALA A 135 -8.96 -4.14 -14.68
CA ALA A 135 -9.61 -5.44 -14.83
C ALA A 135 -8.62 -6.60 -14.58
N ASN A 136 -7.40 -6.52 -15.10
CA ASN A 136 -6.34 -7.51 -14.87
C ASN A 136 -5.87 -7.51 -13.41
N VAL A 137 -5.69 -6.34 -12.79
CA VAL A 137 -5.34 -6.23 -11.35
C VAL A 137 -6.41 -6.89 -10.49
N ARG A 138 -7.69 -6.65 -10.78
CA ARG A 138 -8.82 -7.27 -10.08
C ARG A 138 -8.89 -8.78 -10.29
N LYS A 139 -8.43 -9.30 -11.42
CA LYS A 139 -8.31 -10.75 -11.67
C LYS A 139 -7.23 -11.36 -10.78
N ASP A 140 -6.05 -10.73 -10.75
CA ASP A 140 -4.94 -11.19 -9.89
C ASP A 140 -5.26 -11.08 -8.40
N ALA A 141 -5.90 -9.98 -7.97
CA ALA A 141 -6.32 -9.78 -6.58
C ALA A 141 -7.31 -10.83 -6.08
N ARG A 142 -8.08 -11.48 -6.99
CA ARG A 142 -8.98 -12.60 -6.67
C ARG A 142 -8.31 -13.97 -6.73
N ASN A 143 -7.11 -14.06 -7.30
CA ASN A 143 -6.41 -15.31 -7.47
C ASN A 143 -5.82 -15.75 -6.12
N LEU A 144 -6.38 -16.81 -5.54
CA LEU A 144 -5.89 -17.38 -4.27
C LEU A 144 -4.52 -18.05 -4.40
N GLY A 145 -4.05 -18.30 -5.63
CA GLY A 145 -2.68 -18.75 -5.89
C GLY A 145 -1.64 -17.63 -5.92
N ILE A 146 -2.04 -16.36 -5.72
CA ILE A 146 -1.14 -15.21 -5.57
C ILE A 146 -1.14 -14.81 -4.10
N HIS A 147 -0.05 -15.12 -3.39
CA HIS A 147 0.09 -14.88 -1.96
C HIS A 147 0.71 -13.49 -1.68
N ALA A 148 0.10 -12.46 -2.25
CA ALA A 148 0.52 -11.08 -2.06
C ALA A 148 0.19 -10.60 -0.63
N CYS A 149 1.12 -9.86 -0.04
CA CYS A 149 1.05 -9.24 1.28
C CYS A 149 1.98 -8.04 1.44
#